data_AF-A0ABD5YSW9-F1
#
_entry.id   AF-A0ABD5YSW9-F1
#
_cell.length_a   1.000
_cell.length_b   1.000
_cell.length_c   1.000
_cell.angle_alpha   90.00
_cell.angle_beta   90.00
_cell.angle_gamma   90.00
#
_symmetry.space_group_name_H-M   'P 1'
#
loop_
_entity.id
_entity.type
_entity.pdbx_description
1 polymer ?
#
loop_
_entity_poly.entity_id
_entity_poly.type
_entity_poly.pdbx_seq_one_letter_code
_entity_poly.pdbx_strand_id
1 'polypeptide(L)'
;MDCCVCWWCLWGVTRSLDVPASAPGLVGARLGTNGVVELLGDSTCMVALAGERAKFAREMNCGRCVPCREGSKQLVNLLRDVYEGEYKGGMLRELARVMRETSLCGFGREASRPVTTAMDEFETEFTAHAKGNCPTGICNQS
;
A
#
# COMPACT_ATOMS: atom_id res chain seq x y z
N MET A 1 -28.33 1.03 4.87
CA MET A 1 -27.49 1.00 3.64
C MET A 1 -26.08 0.94 4.13
N ASP A 2 -25.74 -0.25 4.58
CA ASP A 2 -24.55 -0.50 5.38
C ASP A 2 -23.39 -0.68 4.42
N CYS A 3 -22.53 0.32 4.36
CA CYS A 3 -21.24 0.19 3.71
C CYS A 3 -20.49 -0.91 4.47
N CYS A 4 -20.41 -2.12 3.91
CA CYS A 4 -19.46 -3.13 4.35
C CYS A 4 -18.04 -2.60 4.08
N VAL A 5 -17.52 -1.85 5.03
CA VAL A 5 -16.18 -1.29 5.02
C VAL A 5 -15.22 -2.42 5.43
N CYS A 6 -14.60 -3.09 4.46
CA CYS A 6 -13.48 -3.99 4.75
C CYS A 6 -12.25 -3.12 5.14
N TRP A 7 -12.23 -2.56 6.36
CA TRP A 7 -11.12 -1.75 6.89
C TRP A 7 -9.79 -2.52 7.01
N TRP A 8 -9.77 -3.79 6.64
CA TRP A 8 -8.66 -4.69 6.85
C TRP A 8 -7.48 -4.50 5.89
N CYS A 9 -7.67 -3.82 4.76
CA CYS A 9 -6.71 -3.90 3.67
C CYS A 9 -5.80 -2.66 3.52
N LEU A 10 -5.95 -1.63 4.37
CA LEU A 10 -5.15 -0.39 4.26
C LEU A 10 -4.04 -0.28 5.32
N TRP A 11 -3.66 -1.36 5.97
CA TRP A 11 -2.57 -1.39 6.97
C TRP A 11 -1.19 -1.27 6.34
N GLY A 12 -0.24 -0.77 7.12
CA GLY A 12 1.15 -0.80 6.72
C GLY A 12 1.73 -2.22 6.79
N VAL A 13 2.93 -2.38 6.26
CA VAL A 13 3.72 -3.61 6.32
C VAL A 13 5.07 -3.32 6.93
N THR A 14 5.68 -4.30 7.57
CA THR A 14 7.05 -4.22 8.09
C THR A 14 7.72 -5.58 8.00
N ARG A 15 9.05 -5.59 7.91
CA ARG A 15 9.85 -6.81 8.01
C ARG A 15 10.13 -7.22 9.45
N SER A 16 9.99 -6.28 10.38
CA SER A 16 10.28 -6.54 11.79
C SER A 16 9.15 -7.34 12.44
N LEU A 17 9.52 -8.48 13.02
CA LEU A 17 8.62 -9.25 13.91
C LEU A 17 8.68 -8.74 15.35
N ASP A 18 9.64 -7.86 15.66
CA ASP A 18 9.88 -7.28 16.99
C ASP A 18 9.00 -6.03 17.22
N VAL A 19 7.71 -6.14 16.91
CA VAL A 19 6.72 -5.08 17.16
C VAL A 19 5.85 -5.51 18.34
N PRO A 20 5.78 -4.72 19.43
CA PRO A 20 4.88 -5.02 20.53
C PRO A 20 3.43 -5.10 20.04
N ALA A 21 2.76 -6.22 20.29
CA ALA A 21 1.36 -6.45 19.93
C ALA A 21 0.38 -5.67 20.85
N SER A 22 0.64 -4.37 21.01
CA SER A 22 -0.16 -3.39 21.73
C SER A 22 -0.56 -2.28 20.76
N ALA A 23 -1.69 -1.61 20.98
CA ALA A 23 -2.13 -0.53 20.11
C ALA A 23 -1.03 0.56 19.89
N PRO A 24 -0.29 1.02 20.93
CA PRO A 24 0.82 1.94 20.73
C PRO A 24 1.96 1.38 19.87
N GLY A 25 2.29 0.09 20.05
CA GLY A 25 3.34 -0.58 19.26
C GLY A 25 2.97 -0.67 17.78
N LEU A 26 1.74 -1.07 17.47
CA LEU A 26 1.27 -1.20 16.09
C LEU A 26 1.09 0.16 15.39
N VAL A 27 0.68 1.21 16.12
CA VAL A 27 0.68 2.59 15.61
C VAL A 27 2.09 3.07 15.31
N GLY A 28 3.04 2.83 16.23
CA GLY A 28 4.44 3.22 16.05
C GLY A 28 5.09 2.55 14.85
N ALA A 29 4.79 1.27 14.60
CA ALA A 29 5.23 0.53 13.42
C ALA A 29 4.44 0.85 12.14
N ARG A 30 3.47 1.77 12.19
CA ARG A 30 2.59 2.13 11.06
C ARG A 30 1.79 0.94 10.49
N LEU A 31 1.62 -0.12 11.28
CA LEU A 31 0.77 -1.28 10.97
C LEU A 31 -0.71 -0.98 11.26
N GLY A 32 -0.97 0.01 12.12
CA GLY A 32 -2.29 0.50 12.52
C GLY A 32 -3.03 -0.42 13.50
N THR A 33 -4.31 -0.17 13.75
CA THR A 33 -4.90 -0.42 15.08
C THR A 33 -6.04 -1.42 15.17
N ASN A 34 -6.49 -2.03 14.07
CA ASN A 34 -7.70 -2.88 14.13
C ASN A 34 -7.45 -4.31 14.63
N GLY A 35 -6.33 -4.52 15.34
CA GLY A 35 -6.13 -5.69 16.20
C GLY A 35 -5.75 -6.98 15.48
N VAL A 36 -5.48 -6.94 14.17
CA VAL A 36 -5.00 -8.13 13.46
C VAL A 36 -3.73 -7.85 12.67
N VAL A 37 -2.81 -8.78 12.81
CA VAL A 37 -1.51 -8.84 12.15
C VAL A 37 -1.51 -10.10 11.30
N GLU A 38 -1.33 -9.91 9.99
CA GLU A 38 -1.18 -10.99 9.03
C GLU A 38 0.32 -11.28 8.86
N LEU A 39 0.71 -12.56 8.98
CA LEU A 39 2.08 -12.99 8.71
C LEU A 39 2.20 -13.36 7.24
N LEU A 40 3.02 -12.61 6.51
CA LEU A 40 3.31 -12.84 5.10
C LEU A 40 4.59 -13.66 4.98
N GLY A 41 4.53 -14.78 4.26
CA GLY A 41 5.70 -15.62 4.01
C GLY A 41 6.50 -15.14 2.80
N ASP A 42 7.68 -15.75 2.60
CA ASP A 42 8.61 -15.44 1.50
C ASP A 42 8.03 -15.68 0.09
N SER A 43 6.89 -16.38 0.01
CA SER A 43 6.12 -16.54 -1.21
C SER A 43 5.17 -15.37 -1.49
N THR A 44 5.21 -14.27 -0.75
CA THR A 44 4.39 -13.08 -1.02
C THR A 44 5.21 -12.02 -1.73
N CYS A 45 4.78 -11.62 -2.93
CA CYS A 45 5.38 -10.46 -3.61
C CYS A 45 4.86 -9.17 -2.99
N MET A 46 5.75 -8.36 -2.40
CA MET A 46 5.35 -7.14 -1.71
C MET A 46 4.88 -6.04 -2.68
N VAL A 47 5.41 -6.04 -3.92
CA VAL A 47 4.96 -5.14 -4.99
C VAL A 47 3.53 -5.50 -5.43
N ALA A 48 3.23 -6.79 -5.59
CA ALA A 48 1.89 -7.26 -5.91
C ALA A 48 0.90 -6.93 -4.80
N LEU A 49 1.27 -7.19 -3.54
CA LEU A 49 0.46 -6.84 -2.38
C LEU A 49 0.16 -5.33 -2.35
N ALA A 50 1.17 -4.48 -2.56
CA ALA A 50 0.97 -3.03 -2.63
C ALA A 50 -0.03 -2.64 -3.75
N GLY A 51 0.08 -3.28 -4.91
CA GLY A 51 -0.85 -3.12 -6.03
C GLY A 51 -2.29 -3.53 -5.68
N GLU A 52 -2.47 -4.66 -5.03
CA GLU A 52 -3.77 -5.15 -4.56
C GLU A 52 -4.39 -4.20 -3.53
N ARG A 53 -3.61 -3.74 -2.55
CA ARG A 53 -4.10 -2.77 -1.55
C ARG A 53 -4.45 -1.42 -2.18
N ALA A 54 -3.69 -0.97 -3.19
CA ALA A 54 -4.02 0.25 -3.94
C ALA A 54 -5.32 0.10 -4.76
N LYS A 55 -5.53 -1.05 -5.42
CA LYS A 55 -6.79 -1.38 -6.11
C LYS A 55 -7.96 -1.38 -5.14
N PHE A 56 -7.79 -2.01 -3.98
CA PHE A 56 -8.77 -1.99 -2.91
C PHE A 56 -9.11 -0.56 -2.47
N ALA A 57 -8.11 0.30 -2.25
CA ALA A 57 -8.33 1.70 -1.90
C ALA A 57 -9.16 2.46 -2.97
N ARG A 58 -8.89 2.17 -4.25
CA ARG A 58 -9.62 2.73 -5.39
C ARG A 58 -11.08 2.26 -5.46
N GLU A 59 -11.35 1.01 -5.11
CA GLU A 59 -12.69 0.44 -5.17
C GLU A 59 -13.55 0.83 -3.96
N MET A 60 -12.94 0.95 -2.79
CA MET A 60 -13.65 1.13 -1.53
C MET A 60 -13.80 2.57 -1.07
N ASN A 61 -13.15 3.53 -1.73
CA ASN A 61 -13.34 4.94 -1.37
C ASN A 61 -14.80 5.38 -1.66
N CYS A 62 -15.31 6.33 -0.86
CA CYS A 62 -16.65 6.87 -1.02
C CYS A 62 -16.79 7.91 -2.16
N GLY A 63 -15.70 8.21 -2.87
CA GLY A 63 -15.68 9.18 -3.96
C GLY A 63 -15.85 10.66 -3.57
N ARG A 64 -15.99 11.01 -2.28
CA ARG A 64 -16.34 12.40 -1.88
C ARG A 64 -15.23 13.43 -2.10
N CYS A 65 -13.96 13.08 -1.83
CA CYS A 65 -12.84 14.02 -1.98
C CYS A 65 -11.93 13.62 -3.15
N VAL A 66 -11.53 14.61 -3.95
CA VAL A 66 -10.63 14.46 -5.10
C VAL A 66 -9.30 13.79 -4.75
N PRO A 67 -8.55 14.20 -3.69
CA PRO A 67 -7.27 13.58 -3.39
C PRO A 67 -7.38 12.08 -3.12
N CYS A 68 -8.44 11.62 -2.45
CA CYS A 68 -8.67 10.19 -2.26
C CYS A 68 -9.12 9.51 -3.56
N ARG A 69 -10.18 10.00 -4.21
CA ARG A 69 -10.81 9.35 -5.38
C ARG A 69 -9.89 9.27 -6.58
N GLU A 70 -9.21 10.35 -6.92
CA GLU A 70 -8.27 10.39 -8.05
C GLU A 70 -6.89 9.89 -7.63
N GLY A 71 -6.45 10.20 -6.41
CA GLY A 71 -5.15 9.73 -5.92
C GLY A 71 -5.06 8.21 -5.84
N SER A 72 -6.12 7.52 -5.42
CA SER A 72 -6.12 6.04 -5.43
C SER A 72 -6.03 5.45 -6.84
N LYS A 73 -6.57 6.12 -7.86
CA LYS A 73 -6.40 5.68 -9.26
C LYS A 73 -4.95 5.89 -9.71
N GLN A 74 -4.37 7.03 -9.35
CA GLN A 74 -2.98 7.33 -9.67
C GLN A 74 -2.00 6.39 -8.96
N LEU A 75 -2.28 5.96 -7.71
CA LEU A 75 -1.51 4.92 -7.03
C LEU A 75 -1.49 3.63 -7.85
N VAL A 76 -2.65 3.16 -8.32
CA VAL A 76 -2.74 1.95 -9.15
C VAL A 76 -1.95 2.11 -10.45
N ASN A 77 -2.06 3.26 -11.11
CA ASN A 77 -1.34 3.51 -12.36
C ASN A 77 0.18 3.54 -12.13
N LEU A 78 0.68 4.26 -11.13
CA LEU A 78 2.11 4.33 -10.82
C LEU A 78 2.67 2.98 -10.40
N LEU A 79 1.89 2.14 -9.72
CA LEU A 79 2.30 0.77 -9.40
C LEU A 79 2.29 -0.13 -10.63
N ARG A 80 1.39 0.10 -11.60
CA ARG A 80 1.41 -0.59 -12.89
C ARG A 80 2.67 -0.24 -13.68
N ASP A 81 3.08 1.03 -13.70
CA ASP A 81 4.32 1.49 -14.36
C ASP A 81 5.55 0.69 -13.88
N VAL A 82 5.58 0.25 -12.61
CA VAL A 82 6.66 -0.60 -12.07
C VAL A 82 6.77 -1.92 -12.84
N TYR A 83 5.66 -2.53 -13.24
CA TYR A 83 5.65 -3.75 -14.07
C TYR A 83 6.02 -3.47 -15.53
N GLU A 84 5.82 -2.23 -15.99
CA GLU A 84 6.16 -1.77 -17.33
C GLU A 84 7.63 -1.32 -17.43
N GLY A 85 8.39 -1.44 -16.34
CA GLY A 85 9.83 -1.16 -16.28
C GLY A 85 10.19 0.21 -15.70
N GLU A 86 9.23 0.93 -15.13
CA GLU A 86 9.43 2.30 -14.66
C GLU A 86 9.01 2.49 -13.19
N TYR A 87 9.97 2.52 -12.27
CA TYR A 87 9.71 2.83 -10.86
C TYR A 87 9.85 4.32 -10.55
N LYS A 88 8.72 5.03 -10.44
CA LYS A 88 8.64 6.45 -10.09
C LYS A 88 8.50 6.69 -8.58
N GLY A 89 9.46 6.22 -7.79
CA GLY A 89 9.39 6.28 -6.31
C GLY A 89 9.13 7.69 -5.75
N GLY A 90 9.76 8.73 -6.31
CA GLY A 90 9.51 10.11 -5.89
C GLY A 90 8.06 10.57 -6.12
N MET A 91 7.48 10.20 -7.26
CA MET A 91 6.10 10.56 -7.60
C MET A 91 5.08 9.81 -6.73
N LEU A 92 5.35 8.53 -6.43
CA LEU A 92 4.56 7.73 -5.49
C LEU A 92 4.55 8.36 -4.09
N ARG A 93 5.72 8.77 -3.58
CA ARG A 93 5.83 9.41 -2.25
C ARG A 93 5.12 10.76 -2.21
N GLU A 94 5.24 11.57 -3.25
CA GLU A 94 4.57 12.87 -3.31
C GLU A 94 3.05 12.70 -3.39
N LEU A 95 2.55 11.78 -4.22
CA LEU A 95 1.13 11.45 -4.28
C LEU A 95 0.61 10.98 -2.92
N ALA A 96 1.35 10.08 -2.26
CA ALA A 96 0.99 9.58 -0.94
C ALA A 96 0.92 10.70 0.11
N ARG A 97 1.86 11.66 0.07
CA ARG A 97 1.85 12.85 0.93
C ARG A 97 0.60 13.70 0.70
N VAL A 98 0.28 14.02 -0.56
CA VAL A 98 -0.91 14.80 -0.93
C VAL A 98 -2.18 14.10 -0.43
N MET A 99 -2.32 12.79 -0.66
CA MET A 99 -3.46 12.01 -0.19
C MET A 99 -3.60 12.06 1.35
N ARG A 100 -2.49 11.88 2.07
CA ARG A 100 -2.44 11.90 3.54
C ARG A 100 -2.84 13.25 4.13
N GLU A 101 -2.38 14.34 3.53
CA GLU A 101 -2.54 15.68 4.08
C GLU A 101 -3.89 16.31 3.72
N THR A 102 -4.42 16.02 2.54
CA THR A 102 -5.57 16.75 1.97
C THR A 102 -6.87 15.94 1.88
N SER A 103 -6.85 14.62 2.14
CA SER A 103 -8.08 13.82 2.19
C SER A 103 -8.96 14.17 3.40
N LEU A 104 -10.28 14.15 3.20
CA LEU A 104 -11.24 14.57 4.22
C LEU A 104 -11.37 13.59 5.40
N CYS A 105 -11.23 12.28 5.16
CA CYS A 105 -11.46 11.24 6.16
C CYS A 105 -10.23 10.36 6.38
N GLY A 106 -10.20 9.62 7.50
CA GLY A 106 -9.10 8.71 7.83
C GLY A 106 -8.79 7.70 6.72
N PHE A 107 -9.82 7.11 6.08
CA PHE A 107 -9.60 6.19 4.95
C PHE A 107 -8.76 6.82 3.84
N GLY A 108 -9.11 8.03 3.39
CA GLY A 108 -8.38 8.69 2.30
C GLY A 108 -6.97 9.10 2.71
N ARG A 109 -6.77 9.43 4.00
CA ARG A 109 -5.45 9.77 4.53
C ARG A 109 -4.53 8.55 4.63
N GLU A 110 -5.10 7.38 4.94
CA GLU A 110 -4.36 6.12 5.11
C GLU A 110 -4.33 5.25 3.83
N ALA A 111 -5.05 5.63 2.77
CA ALA A 111 -5.18 4.85 1.54
C ALA A 111 -3.83 4.51 0.86
N SER A 112 -2.83 5.37 1.02
CA SER A 112 -1.48 5.18 0.48
C SER A 112 -0.53 4.46 1.44
N ARG A 113 -0.95 4.19 2.69
CA ARG A 113 -0.07 3.63 3.73
C ARG A 113 0.58 2.31 3.34
N PRO A 114 -0.15 1.28 2.84
CA PRO A 114 0.45 0.00 2.46
C PRO A 114 1.57 0.17 1.41
N VAL A 115 1.35 1.09 0.45
CA VAL A 115 2.32 1.39 -0.60
C VAL A 115 3.56 2.04 0.00
N THR A 116 3.40 3.10 0.81
CA THR A 116 4.55 3.79 1.38
C THR A 116 5.36 2.91 2.32
N THR A 117 4.73 2.09 3.14
CA THR A 117 5.46 1.18 4.03
C THR A 117 6.12 0.05 3.26
N ALA A 118 5.50 -0.45 2.18
CA ALA A 118 6.15 -1.41 1.29
C ALA A 118 7.38 -0.80 0.61
N MET A 119 7.31 0.47 0.19
CA MET A 119 8.48 1.19 -0.33
C MET A 119 9.55 1.39 0.74
N ASP A 120 9.18 1.71 1.98
CA ASP A 120 10.13 1.93 3.07
C ASP A 120 10.92 0.64 3.41
N GLU A 121 10.27 -0.52 3.32
CA GLU A 121 10.82 -1.80 3.80
C GLU A 121 11.35 -2.71 2.66
N PHE A 122 10.83 -2.56 1.44
CA PHE A 122 11.04 -3.48 0.32
C PHE A 122 11.39 -2.75 -0.99
N GLU A 123 11.98 -1.53 -0.95
CA GLU A 123 12.33 -0.74 -2.15
C GLU A 123 13.14 -1.52 -3.20
N THR A 124 14.00 -2.44 -2.75
CA THR A 124 14.79 -3.29 -3.64
C THR A 124 13.91 -4.17 -4.53
N GLU A 125 12.75 -4.61 -4.04
CA GLU A 125 11.80 -5.41 -4.82
C GLU A 125 11.10 -4.56 -5.89
N PHE A 126 10.74 -3.31 -5.59
CA PHE A 126 10.21 -2.37 -6.60
C PHE A 126 11.21 -2.15 -7.73
N THR A 127 12.48 -1.96 -7.37
CA THR A 127 13.56 -1.79 -8.35
C THR A 127 13.81 -3.06 -9.16
N ALA A 128 13.70 -4.24 -8.54
CA ALA A 128 13.82 -5.52 -9.24
C ALA A 128 12.67 -5.71 -10.24
N HIS A 129 11.44 -5.41 -9.83
CA HIS A 129 10.27 -5.47 -10.70
C HIS A 129 10.40 -4.54 -11.92
N ALA A 130 10.86 -3.30 -11.72
CA ALA A 130 11.13 -2.37 -12.82
C ALA A 130 12.26 -2.84 -13.77
N LYS A 131 13.04 -3.85 -13.39
CA LYS A 131 14.02 -4.51 -14.26
C LYS A 131 13.47 -5.80 -14.89
N GLY A 132 12.17 -6.06 -14.76
CA GLY A 132 11.50 -7.27 -15.26
C GLY A 132 11.74 -8.51 -14.40
N ASN A 133 12.14 -8.36 -13.13
CA ASN A 133 12.41 -9.48 -12.24
C ASN A 133 11.58 -9.43 -10.94
N CYS A 134 10.64 -10.35 -10.79
CA CYS A 134 9.94 -10.59 -9.53
C CYS A 134 10.78 -11.50 -8.61
N PRO A 135 11.22 -11.05 -7.41
CA PRO A 135 12.05 -11.86 -6.51
C PRO A 135 11.40 -13.18 -6.07
N THR A 136 10.07 -13.23 -5.97
CA THR A 136 9.32 -14.44 -5.60
C THR A 136 8.87 -15.26 -6.82
N GLY A 137 9.06 -14.74 -8.04
CA GLY A 137 8.67 -15.40 -9.30
C GLY A 137 7.17 -15.45 -9.60
N ILE A 138 6.31 -14.97 -8.69
CA ILE A 138 4.85 -15.09 -8.83
C ILE A 138 4.29 -14.17 -9.92
N CYS A 139 4.82 -12.96 -10.05
CA CYS A 139 4.34 -12.01 -11.05
C CYS A 139 4.87 -12.27 -12.46
N ASN A 140 5.74 -13.27 -12.65
CA ASN A 140 6.26 -13.63 -13.97
C ASN A 140 5.27 -14.52 -14.76
N GLN A 141 4.11 -14.84 -14.18
CA GLN A 141 3.11 -15.75 -14.73
C GLN A 141 1.78 -15.08 -15.12
N SER A 142 1.71 -13.73 -15.12
CA SER A 142 0.48 -12.97 -15.43
C SER A 142 0.53 -12.30 -16.79
#